data_AF-A0A7C4PYJ7-F1
#
_entry.id   AF-A0A7C4PYJ7-F1
#
_cell.length_a   1.000
_cell.length_b   1.000
_cell.length_c   1.000
_cell.angle_alpha   90.00
_cell.angle_beta   90.00
_cell.angle_gamma   90.00
#
_symmetry.space_group_name_H-M   'P 1'
#
loop_
_entity.id
_entity.type
_entity.pdbx_description
1 polymer ?
#
loop_
_entity_poly.entity_id
_entity_poly.type
_entity_poly.pdbx_seq_one_letter_code
_entity_poly.pdbx_strand_id
1 'polypeptide(L)' 'MFCLELTREERDLLIQVLESSLDDVRTQLIAADNMMYKMMLRKRKEIIARLLEELNKQEQLPLAE' A
#
# COMPACT_ATOMS: atom_id res chain seq x y z
N MET A 1 6.66 3.23 17.06
CA MET A 1 6.97 2.45 15.85
C MET A 1 6.37 1.07 16.05
N PHE A 2 5.66 0.55 15.06
CA PHE A 2 5.03 -0.77 15.12
C PHE A 2 5.72 -1.65 14.08
N CYS A 3 6.19 -2.83 14.48
CA CYS A 3 6.84 -3.78 13.60
C CYS A 3 5.92 -4.98 13.40
N LEU A 4 5.81 -5.43 12.15
CA LEU A 4 5.15 -6.68 11.79
C LEU A 4 6.25 -7.68 11.41
N GLU A 5 6.33 -8.78 12.15
CA GLU A 5 7.13 -9.93 11.74
C GLU A 5 6.30 -10.73 10.74
N LEU A 6 6.62 -10.56 9.46
CA LEU A 6 5.95 -11.24 8.36
C LEU A 6 6.89 -12.30 7.79
N THR A 7 6.38 -13.49 7.57
CA THR A 7 6.99 -14.45 6.66
C THR A 7 7.02 -13.87 5.24
N ARG A 8 7.84 -14.47 4.37
CA ARG A 8 7.88 -14.10 2.95
C ARG A 8 6.49 -14.19 2.30
N GLU A 9 5.77 -15.27 2.58
CA GLU A 9 4.43 -15.50 2.02
C GLU A 9 3.42 -14.44 2.50
N GLU A 10 3.40 -14.13 3.80
CA GLU A 10 2.51 -13.10 4.36
C GLU A 10 2.83 -11.71 3.80
N ARG A 11 4.12 -11.40 3.61
CA ARG A 11 4.55 -10.15 2.99
C ARG A 11 4.12 -10.08 1.53
N ASP A 12 4.37 -11.13 0.75
CA ASP A 12 4.01 -11.17 -0.67
C ASP A 12 2.48 -11.06 -0.84
N LEU A 13 1.70 -11.71 0.03
CA LEU A 13 0.25 -11.56 0.09
C LEU A 13 -0.17 -10.14 0.47
N LEU A 14 0.48 -9.54 1.48
CA LEU A 14 0.19 -8.17 1.91
C LEU A 14 0.47 -7.16 0.79
N ILE A 15 1.56 -7.33 0.04
CA ILE A 15 1.86 -6.53 -1.14
C ILE A 15 0.72 -6.62 -2.15
N GLN A 16 0.27 -7.83 -2.50
CA GLN A 16 -0.84 -8.03 -3.45
C GLN A 16 -2.13 -7.35 -2.98
N VAL A 17 -2.46 -7.44 -1.69
CA VAL A 17 -3.64 -6.78 -1.11
C VAL A 17 -3.52 -5.26 -1.22
N LEU A 18 -2.35 -4.70 -0.95
CA LEU A 18 -2.12 -3.25 -1.03
C LEU A 18 -2.14 -2.76 -2.49
N GLU A 19 -1.57 -3.52 -3.43
CA GLU A 19 -1.63 -3.22 -4.87
C GLU A 19 -3.07 -3.23 -5.39
N SER A 20 -3.84 -4.27 -5.07
CA SER A 20 -5.26 -4.35 -5.41
C SER A 20 -6.05 -3.18 -4.82
N SER A 21 -5.78 -2.81 -3.55
CA SER A 21 -6.43 -1.66 -2.94
C SER A 21 -6.03 -0.33 -3.59
N LEU A 22 -4.85 -0.19 -4.19
CA LEU A 22 -4.49 1.01 -4.94
C LEU A 22 -5.29 1.11 -6.23
N ASP A 23 -5.48 0.01 -6.94
CA ASP A 23 -6.25 -0.01 -8.19
C ASP A 23 -7.73 0.27 -7.94
N ASP A 24 -8.29 -0.24 -6.85
CA ASP A 24 -9.64 0.12 -6.40
C ASP A 24 -9.77 1.62 -6.11
N VAL A 25 -8.79 2.20 -5.42
CA VAL A 25 -8.79 3.64 -5.09
C VAL A 25 -8.63 4.49 -6.35
N ARG A 26 -7.82 4.05 -7.32
CA ARG A 26 -7.70 4.72 -8.63
C ARG A 26 -9.02 4.70 -9.38
N THR A 27 -9.70 3.56 -9.43
CA THR A 27 -11.01 3.41 -10.05
C THR A 27 -12.05 4.31 -9.38
N GLN A 28 -12.09 4.32 -8.05
CA GLN A 28 -12.99 5.19 -7.27
C GLN A 28 -12.67 6.68 -7.49
N LEU A 29 -11.41 7.07 -7.62
CA LEU A 29 -11.02 8.47 -7.89
C LEU A 29 -11.50 8.97 -9.25
N ILE A 30 -11.48 8.09 -10.25
CA ILE A 30 -11.98 8.38 -11.61
C ILE A 30 -13.49 8.54 -11.57
N ALA A 31 -14.20 7.64 -10.87
CA ALA A 31 -15.66 7.63 -10.80
C ALA A 31 -16.28 8.67 -9.85
N ALA A 32 -15.52 9.20 -8.89
CA ALA A 32 -16.06 10.08 -7.86
C ALA A 32 -16.32 11.50 -8.38
N ASP A 33 -17.52 12.04 -8.20
CA ASP A 33 -17.81 13.47 -8.50
C ASP A 33 -17.77 14.36 -7.25
N ASN A 34 -17.79 13.76 -6.06
CA ASN A 34 -17.71 14.48 -4.81
C ASN A 34 -16.25 14.83 -4.44
N MET A 35 -15.96 16.12 -4.28
CA MET A 35 -14.62 16.62 -3.98
C MET A 35 -14.08 16.15 -2.61
N MET A 36 -14.92 16.09 -1.58
CA MET A 36 -14.53 15.61 -0.25
C MET A 36 -14.19 14.12 -0.28
N TYR A 37 -14.97 13.33 -1.02
CA TYR A 37 -14.67 11.91 -1.23
C TYR A 37 -13.36 11.72 -2.00
N LYS A 38 -13.12 12.49 -3.07
CA LYS A 38 -11.83 12.52 -3.78
C LYS A 38 -10.65 12.84 -2.86
N MET A 39 -10.81 13.80 -1.93
CA MET A 39 -9.76 14.12 -0.95
C MET A 39 -9.46 12.94 -0.03
N MET A 40 -10.50 12.27 0.48
CA MET A 40 -10.35 11.06 1.31
C MET A 40 -9.65 9.93 0.54
N LEU A 41 -10.04 9.70 -0.72
CA LEU A 41 -9.41 8.70 -1.59
C LEU A 41 -7.94 9.01 -1.88
N ARG A 42 -7.58 10.28 -2.11
CA ARG A 42 -6.17 10.70 -2.27
C ARG A 42 -5.34 10.40 -1.02
N LYS A 43 -5.85 10.73 0.16
CA LYS A 43 -5.20 10.41 1.43
C LYS A 43 -5.03 8.89 1.60
N ARG A 44 -6.05 8.11 1.26
CA ARG A 44 -5.97 6.64 1.29
C ARG A 44 -4.90 6.11 0.33
N LYS A 45 -4.86 6.63 -0.90
CA LYS A 45 -3.83 6.29 -1.89
C LYS A 45 -2.41 6.55 -1.36
N GLU A 46 -2.18 7.72 -0.76
CA GLU A 46 -0.88 8.10 -0.20
C GLU A 46 -0.44 7.16 0.93
N ILE A 47 -1.36 6.78 1.82
CA ILE A 47 -1.07 5.84 2.90
C ILE A 47 -0.68 4.48 2.34
N ILE A 48 -1.46 3.93 1.41
CA ILE A 48 -1.19 2.61 0.81
C ILE A 48 0.14 2.62 0.04
N ALA A 49 0.41 3.69 -0.72
CA ALA A 49 1.66 3.82 -1.46
C ALA A 49 2.89 3.83 -0.53
N ARG A 50 2.80 4.54 0.61
CA ARG A 50 3.87 4.54 1.62
C ARG A 50 4.08 3.16 2.25
N LEU A 51 3.01 2.41 2.51
CA LEU A 51 3.11 1.05 3.06
C LEU A 51 3.78 0.09 2.08
N LEU A 52 3.43 0.15 0.80
CA LEU A 52 4.09 -0.64 -0.26
C LEU A 52 5.57 -0.28 -0.40
N GLU A 53 5.89 1.01 -0.40
CA GLU A 53 7.28 1.46 -0.47
C GLU A 53 8.11 0.90 0.70
N GLU A 54 7.56 0.91 1.91
CA GLU A 54 8.24 0.38 3.10
C GLU A 54 8.41 -1.14 3.04
N LEU A 55 7.38 -1.89 2.62
CA LEU A 55 7.46 -3.34 2.47
C LEU A 55 8.48 -3.76 1.41
N ASN A 56 8.59 -3.01 0.31
CA ASN A 56 9.56 -3.29 -0.75
C ASN A 56 11.00 -2.93 -0.35
N LYS A 57 11.21 -1.93 0.52
CA LYS A 57 12.54 -1.62 1.08
C LYS A 57 13.06 -2.76 1.96
N GLN A 58 12.17 -3.43 2.69
CA GLN A 58 12.55 -4.57 3.54
C GLN A 58 13.05 -5.77 2.73
N GLU A 59 12.64 -5.92 1.47
CA GLU A 59 13.16 -6.95 0.57
C GLU A 59 14.59 -6.64 0.06
N GLN A 60 14.95 -5.37 -0.09
CA GLN A 60 16.24 -4.94 -0.65
C GLN A 60 17.38 -4.88 0.38
N LEU A 61 17.10 -5.12 1.66
CA LEU A 61 18.15 -5.24 2.66
C LEU A 61 18.93 -6.53 2.37
N PRO A 62 20.23 -6.45 2.02
CA PRO A 62 21.04 -7.64 1.83
C PRO A 62 21.03 -8.43 3.15
N LEU A 63 20.82 -9.74 3.05
CA LEU A 63 21.12 -10.68 4.12
C LEU A 63 22.58 -10.43 4.52
N ALA A 64 22.77 -9.76 5.66
CA ALA A 64 24.08 -9.60 6.24
C ALA A 64 24.52 -10.94 6.85
N GLU A 65 25.76 -11.30 6.51
CA GLU A 65 26.58 -12.46 6.90
C GLU A 65 26.47 -13.73 6.06
#